data_AF-A0A6N7G5Q4-F1
#
_entry.id   AF-A0A6N7G5Q4-F1
#
_cell.length_a   1.000
_cell.length_b   1.000
_cell.length_c   1.000
_cell.angle_alpha   90.00
_cell.angle_beta   90.00
_cell.angle_gamma   90.00
#
_symmetry.space_group_name_H-M   'P 1'
#
loop_
_entity.id
_entity.type
_entity.pdbx_description
1 polymer ?
#
loop_
_entity_poly.entity_id
_entity_poly.type
_entity_poly.pdbx_seq_one_letter_code
_entity_poly.pdbx_strand_id
1 'polypeptide(L)'
;MPDWTYQPLRGIASAVLGERRSQRAALRVLATVVRVPGGRRLVVRAFGHRHPPVDVAERLGAVVPADVADDASRALLTIGAGFVETEPRPDGDRIYTSSADVAAAARVLADPAKTLVVTPRVLTTAGPGWFQRVTEAVTPTEPAPRLRDVPRDPRRWPAWWWGLLVGLGMVGAGVGAAAITLGPVLLWYDEDFLGMGRAELHAVNHHLVPFLQHDRVTMAGTMVAIGALYAGLAYGGMRQGWPWARVALLVSGLIGFPTLVYSLGTGFIEPLHTAVVVVLFPMFVAAVWSRDHRPKWTYRGEGSEAVWRRELVGQLLMVVTGVGLFVGGFVVSVVGLTTVFVRSDLVFLGVDVDTLRAVNARLLPFVTHDRAGFGGALMAAAAAITLLSAWGWRRGESWVWWTLLATACAGFLPAVLVHAVIGYTDFWHLAPVYFGMLLTSIALVLARPYLLARE
;
A
#
# COMPACT_ATOMS: atom_id res chain seq x y z
N MET A 1 -0.98 16.72 8.32
CA MET A 1 0.15 15.79 8.10
C MET A 1 -0.14 14.52 8.88
N PRO A 2 0.02 13.34 8.27
CA PRO A 2 -0.08 12.06 8.98
C PRO A 2 0.99 11.93 10.07
N ASP A 3 0.71 11.13 11.10
CA ASP A 3 1.62 10.99 12.25
C ASP A 3 2.97 10.37 11.86
N TRP A 4 2.97 9.40 10.95
CA TRP A 4 4.18 8.75 10.42
C TRP A 4 5.07 9.69 9.61
N THR A 5 4.52 10.81 9.14
CA THR A 5 5.32 11.89 8.54
C THR A 5 5.74 12.88 9.62
N TYR A 6 4.79 13.35 10.43
CA TYR A 6 5.02 14.43 11.37
C TYR A 6 5.99 14.06 12.49
N GLN A 7 5.73 12.97 13.22
CA GLN A 7 6.50 12.63 14.42
C GLN A 7 7.95 12.22 14.13
N PRO A 8 8.25 11.39 13.11
CA PRO A 8 9.62 11.04 12.80
C PRO A 8 10.42 12.22 12.21
N LEU A 9 9.79 13.08 11.41
CA LEU A 9 10.49 14.14 10.68
C LEU A 9 10.53 15.48 11.41
N ARG A 10 9.68 15.74 12.42
CA ARG A 10 9.63 17.03 13.11
C ARG A 10 10.98 17.45 13.72
N GLY A 11 11.77 16.51 14.23
CA GLY A 11 13.09 16.79 14.81
C GLY A 11 14.08 17.27 13.75
N ILE A 12 14.13 16.58 12.62
CA ILE A 12 14.96 16.93 11.47
C ILE A 12 14.52 18.28 10.90
N ALA A 13 13.22 18.47 10.67
CA ALA A 13 12.68 19.73 10.14
C ALA A 13 12.93 20.92 11.09
N SER A 14 12.85 20.69 12.40
CA SER A 14 13.16 21.70 13.41
C SER A 14 14.65 22.05 13.41
N ALA A 15 15.54 21.06 13.29
CA ALA A 15 16.98 21.30 13.21
C ALA A 15 17.38 22.10 11.96
N VAL A 16 16.73 21.83 10.82
CA VAL A 16 17.06 22.48 9.54
C VAL A 16 16.43 23.87 9.39
N LEU A 17 15.15 24.02 9.75
CA LEU A 17 14.37 25.25 9.48
C LEU A 17 14.05 26.06 10.74
N GLY A 18 14.17 25.47 11.93
CA GLY A 18 13.62 25.98 13.18
C GLY A 18 12.16 25.56 13.39
N GLU A 19 11.80 25.24 14.64
CA GLU A 19 10.49 24.67 15.01
C GLU A 19 9.29 25.51 14.52
N ARG A 20 9.28 26.81 14.83
CA ARG A 20 8.17 27.69 14.43
C ARG A 20 8.05 27.82 12.91
N ARG A 21 9.19 27.86 12.20
CA ARG A 21 9.20 28.01 10.74
C ARG A 21 8.73 26.74 10.05
N SER A 22 9.16 25.56 10.54
CA SER A 22 8.73 24.27 9.99
C SER A 22 7.22 24.03 10.19
N GLN A 23 6.67 24.38 11.36
CA GLN A 23 5.23 24.29 11.64
C GLN A 23 4.42 25.22 10.71
N ARG A 24 4.81 26.49 10.57
CA ARG A 24 4.16 27.43 9.65
C ARG A 24 4.28 26.99 8.19
N ALA A 25 5.44 26.48 7.77
CA ALA A 25 5.64 25.97 6.41
C ALA A 25 4.73 24.77 6.13
N ALA A 26 4.65 23.80 7.03
CA ALA A 26 3.77 22.64 6.88
C ALA A 26 2.29 23.05 6.77
N LEU A 27 1.86 24.03 7.58
CA LEU A 27 0.51 24.57 7.53
C LEU A 27 0.22 25.27 6.20
N ARG A 28 1.12 26.16 5.76
CA ARG A 28 1.01 26.89 4.48
C ARG A 28 1.00 25.97 3.28
N VAL A 29 1.85 24.94 3.26
CA VAL A 29 1.88 23.95 2.16
C VAL A 29 0.52 23.25 2.09
N LEU A 30 -0.02 22.80 3.22
CA LEU A 30 -1.31 22.13 3.24
C LEU A 30 -2.45 23.07 2.80
N ALA A 31 -2.47 24.30 3.29
CA ALA A 31 -3.43 25.32 2.89
C ALA A 31 -3.35 25.67 1.39
N THR A 32 -2.13 25.74 0.85
CA THR A 32 -1.88 26.00 -0.58
C THR A 32 -2.41 24.86 -1.44
N VAL A 33 -2.15 23.61 -1.06
CA VAL A 33 -2.68 22.44 -1.77
C VAL A 33 -4.21 22.47 -1.73
N VAL A 34 -4.82 22.74 -0.57
CA VAL A 34 -6.28 22.80 -0.40
C VAL A 34 -6.92 23.89 -1.28
N ARG A 35 -6.23 24.99 -1.55
CA ARG A 35 -6.71 26.12 -2.36
C ARG A 35 -6.85 25.78 -3.85
N VAL A 36 -6.07 24.84 -4.37
CA VAL A 36 -6.13 24.45 -5.78
C VAL A 36 -7.43 23.66 -6.05
N PRO A 37 -8.10 23.83 -7.21
CA PRO A 37 -9.27 23.03 -7.57
C PRO A 37 -9.03 21.53 -7.40
N GLY A 38 -9.89 20.86 -6.63
CA GLY A 38 -9.74 19.45 -6.28
C GLY A 38 -8.72 19.13 -5.18
N GLY A 39 -7.92 20.10 -4.74
CA GLY A 39 -6.87 19.94 -3.73
C GLY A 39 -7.38 19.47 -2.37
N ARG A 40 -8.53 19.98 -1.91
CA ARG A 40 -9.20 19.45 -0.69
C ARG A 40 -9.49 17.95 -0.81
N ARG A 41 -10.02 17.50 -1.95
CA ARG A 41 -10.32 16.07 -2.19
C ARG A 41 -9.05 15.25 -2.24
N LEU A 42 -7.98 15.80 -2.84
CA LEU A 42 -6.66 15.15 -2.88
C LEU A 42 -6.12 14.93 -1.47
N VAL A 43 -6.12 15.95 -0.61
CA VAL A 43 -5.62 15.85 0.78
C VAL A 43 -6.40 14.81 1.57
N VAL A 44 -7.73 14.87 1.54
CA VAL A 44 -8.60 13.91 2.27
C VAL A 44 -8.30 12.48 1.83
N ARG A 45 -8.19 12.26 0.50
CA ARG A 45 -7.89 10.93 -0.05
C ARG A 45 -6.48 10.48 0.30
N ALA A 46 -5.48 11.33 0.11
CA ALA A 46 -4.07 11.00 0.34
C ALA A 46 -3.78 10.63 1.80
N PHE A 47 -4.42 11.30 2.75
CA PHE A 47 -4.21 10.99 4.16
C PHE A 47 -5.16 9.91 4.70
N GLY A 48 -6.08 9.39 3.89
CA GLY A 48 -7.05 8.38 4.32
C GLY A 48 -7.91 8.83 5.51
N HIS A 49 -8.05 10.15 5.71
CA HIS A 49 -8.77 10.69 6.86
C HIS A 49 -10.26 10.42 6.73
N ARG A 50 -10.87 10.04 7.85
CA ARG A 50 -12.32 10.03 7.97
C ARG A 50 -12.79 11.40 8.44
N HIS A 51 -13.90 11.85 7.86
CA HIS A 51 -14.64 12.93 8.48
C HIS A 51 -15.32 12.37 9.73
N PRO A 52 -15.29 13.09 10.85
CA PRO A 52 -16.03 12.69 12.03
C PRO A 52 -17.53 12.55 11.73
N PRO A 53 -18.26 11.73 12.52
CA PRO A 53 -19.72 11.82 12.57
C PRO A 53 -20.16 13.29 12.66
N VAL A 54 -21.27 13.65 12.00
CA VAL A 54 -21.67 15.07 11.84
C VAL A 54 -21.77 15.77 13.20
N ASP A 55 -22.32 15.08 14.19
CA ASP A 55 -22.44 15.57 15.57
C ASP A 55 -21.08 15.81 16.25
N VAL A 56 -20.09 14.95 15.98
CA VAL A 56 -18.72 15.09 16.51
C VAL A 56 -17.97 16.20 15.76
N ALA A 57 -18.18 16.31 14.45
CA ALA A 57 -17.54 17.32 13.62
C ALA A 57 -17.86 18.71 14.17
N GLU A 58 -19.14 19.01 14.43
CA GLU A 58 -19.59 20.31 14.93
C GLU A 58 -19.05 20.65 16.33
N ARG A 59 -18.61 19.63 17.10
CA ARG A 59 -18.19 19.75 18.50
C ARG A 59 -16.68 19.60 18.72
N LEU A 60 -15.89 19.45 17.66
CA LEU A 60 -14.44 19.26 17.73
C LEU A 60 -13.69 20.35 16.99
N GLY A 61 -13.11 21.30 17.73
CA GLY A 61 -12.45 22.48 17.17
C GLY A 61 -11.01 22.67 17.63
N ALA A 62 -10.37 23.72 17.10
CA ALA A 62 -9.05 24.16 17.50
C ALA A 62 -8.98 25.67 17.71
N VAL A 63 -8.28 26.10 18.76
CA VAL A 63 -7.82 27.49 18.92
C VAL A 63 -6.48 27.62 18.21
N VAL A 64 -6.33 28.65 17.37
CA VAL A 64 -5.08 28.98 16.68
C VAL A 64 -4.76 30.48 16.78
N PRO A 65 -3.48 30.89 16.75
CA PRO A 65 -3.13 32.30 16.68
C PRO A 65 -3.71 33.01 15.44
N ALA A 66 -4.08 34.28 15.60
CA ALA A 66 -4.72 35.07 14.54
C ALA A 66 -3.87 35.17 13.26
N ASP A 67 -2.53 35.19 13.37
CA ASP A 67 -1.61 35.29 12.24
C ASP A 67 -1.57 34.05 11.33
N VAL A 68 -2.15 32.93 11.78
CA VAL A 68 -2.23 31.67 11.02
C VAL A 68 -3.66 31.18 10.81
N ALA A 69 -4.67 31.98 11.17
CA ALA A 69 -6.08 31.57 11.19
C ALA A 69 -6.61 31.13 9.82
N ASP A 70 -6.24 31.84 8.75
CA ASP A 70 -6.68 31.52 7.39
C ASP A 70 -6.11 30.19 6.89
N ASP A 71 -4.80 30.00 7.06
CA ASP A 71 -4.12 28.76 6.68
C ASP A 71 -4.63 27.58 7.52
N ALA A 72 -4.81 27.81 8.83
CA ALA A 72 -5.35 26.82 9.75
C ALA A 72 -6.78 26.42 9.41
N SER A 73 -7.64 27.37 9.08
CA SER A 73 -9.02 27.08 8.68
C SER A 73 -9.07 26.22 7.42
N ARG A 74 -8.21 26.47 6.42
CA ARG A 74 -8.15 25.63 5.22
C ARG A 74 -7.60 24.23 5.53
N ALA A 75 -6.52 24.18 6.31
CA ALA A 75 -5.80 22.95 6.60
C ALA A 75 -6.57 22.06 7.59
N LEU A 76 -6.84 22.54 8.81
CA LEU A 76 -7.42 21.80 9.93
C LEU A 76 -8.83 21.29 9.62
N LEU A 77 -9.67 22.12 8.97
CA LEU A 77 -11.01 21.69 8.56
C LEU A 77 -10.99 20.57 7.52
N THR A 78 -9.92 20.46 6.75
CA THR A 78 -9.75 19.38 5.77
C THR A 78 -9.33 18.07 6.43
N ILE A 79 -8.69 18.13 7.60
CA ILE A 79 -8.10 16.98 8.29
C ILE A 79 -8.83 16.60 9.59
N GLY A 80 -10.06 17.07 9.78
CA GLY A 80 -10.97 16.55 10.80
C GLY A 80 -11.37 17.50 11.92
N ALA A 81 -10.84 18.72 11.99
CA ALA A 81 -11.46 19.76 12.83
C ALA A 81 -12.79 20.21 12.19
N GLY A 82 -13.83 20.47 12.96
CA GLY A 82 -15.07 21.05 12.44
C GLY A 82 -15.10 22.57 12.45
N PHE A 83 -14.34 23.20 13.33
CA PHE A 83 -14.18 24.65 13.36
C PHE A 83 -12.79 25.06 13.86
N VAL A 84 -12.43 26.30 13.55
CA VAL A 84 -11.19 26.95 14.00
C VAL A 84 -11.57 28.31 14.57
N GLU A 85 -10.99 28.67 15.71
CA GLU A 85 -11.19 29.98 16.33
C GLU A 85 -9.86 30.61 16.74
N THR A 86 -9.84 31.95 16.81
CA THR A 86 -8.61 32.70 17.08
C THR A 86 -8.36 32.95 18.56
N GLU A 87 -9.42 32.90 19.37
CA GLU A 87 -9.39 33.18 20.80
C GLU A 87 -10.37 32.27 21.54
N PRO A 88 -10.04 31.81 22.76
CA PRO A 88 -10.98 31.07 23.58
C PRO A 88 -12.24 31.89 23.88
N ARG A 89 -13.40 31.32 23.57
CA ARG A 89 -14.71 31.83 23.98
C ARG A 89 -15.20 31.03 25.19
N PRO A 90 -15.06 31.55 26.42
CA PRO A 90 -15.54 30.85 27.61
C PRO A 90 -17.07 30.78 27.55
N ASP A 91 -17.56 29.56 27.35
CA ASP A 91 -18.96 29.17 27.37
C ASP A 91 -19.04 27.89 28.22
N GLY A 92 -20.10 27.69 29.00
CA GLY A 92 -20.21 26.59 29.99
C GLY A 92 -20.11 25.19 29.37
N ASP A 93 -20.33 25.11 28.06
CA ASP A 93 -20.30 23.88 27.28
C ASP A 93 -19.03 23.67 26.47
N ARG A 94 -18.12 24.65 26.45
CA ARG A 94 -16.83 24.58 25.74
C ARG A 94 -15.71 24.18 26.69
N ILE A 95 -15.09 23.04 26.39
CA ILE A 95 -13.95 22.50 27.12
C ILE A 95 -12.68 22.76 26.31
N TYR A 96 -11.80 23.60 26.85
CA TYR A 96 -10.47 23.86 26.28
C TYR A 96 -9.46 22.87 26.87
N THR A 97 -8.72 22.17 26.01
CA THR A 97 -7.70 21.22 26.46
C THR A 97 -6.34 21.45 25.82
N SER A 98 -5.30 21.26 26.63
CA SER A 98 -3.91 21.15 26.20
C SER A 98 -3.39 19.71 26.25
N SER A 99 -4.23 18.77 26.69
CA SER A 99 -3.90 17.35 26.75
C SER A 99 -4.07 16.70 25.38
N ALA A 100 -3.08 15.89 25.00
CA ALA A 100 -3.12 15.05 23.81
C ALA A 100 -3.85 13.71 24.02
N ASP A 101 -4.32 13.41 25.23
CA ASP A 101 -4.97 12.13 25.55
C ASP A 101 -6.29 11.98 24.78
N VAL A 102 -6.28 11.05 23.82
CA VAL A 102 -7.44 10.72 22.98
C VAL A 102 -8.57 10.09 23.80
N ALA A 103 -8.28 9.29 24.82
CA ALA A 103 -9.31 8.69 25.65
C ALA A 103 -10.02 9.75 26.53
N ALA A 104 -9.28 10.73 27.03
CA ALA A 104 -9.87 11.89 27.71
C ALA A 104 -10.74 12.72 26.76
N ALA A 105 -10.27 12.99 25.54
CA ALA A 105 -11.04 13.70 24.52
C ALA A 105 -12.34 12.95 24.16
N ALA A 106 -12.27 11.63 23.99
CA ALA A 106 -13.43 10.80 23.71
C ALA A 106 -14.47 10.84 24.85
N ARG A 107 -14.02 10.84 26.11
CA ARG A 107 -14.93 10.99 27.27
C ARG A 107 -15.66 12.34 27.28
N VAL A 108 -14.99 13.42 26.88
CA VAL A 108 -15.65 14.74 26.77
C VAL A 108 -16.70 14.72 25.66
N LEU A 109 -16.34 14.17 24.50
CA LEU A 109 -17.25 14.14 23.33
C LEU A 109 -18.42 13.16 23.46
N ALA A 110 -18.37 12.24 24.43
CA ALA A 110 -19.48 11.37 24.77
C ALA A 110 -20.69 12.13 25.33
N ASP A 111 -20.48 13.31 25.91
CA ASP A 111 -21.56 14.23 26.27
C ASP A 111 -21.93 15.09 25.04
N PRO A 112 -23.14 14.95 24.46
CA PRO A 112 -23.55 15.70 23.28
C PRO A 112 -23.65 17.20 23.53
N ALA A 113 -23.78 17.65 24.78
CA ALA A 113 -23.80 19.07 25.11
C ALA A 113 -22.39 19.70 25.08
N LYS A 114 -21.32 18.90 25.18
CA LYS A 114 -19.96 19.42 25.28
C LYS A 114 -19.29 19.56 23.92
N THR A 115 -18.60 20.69 23.78
CA THR A 115 -17.73 21.03 22.65
C THR A 115 -16.28 21.01 23.12
N LEU A 116 -15.44 20.23 22.45
CA LEU A 116 -14.02 20.12 22.74
C LEU A 116 -13.21 21.02 21.82
N VAL A 117 -12.40 21.91 22.39
CA VAL A 117 -11.50 22.79 21.65
C VAL A 117 -10.07 22.54 22.08
N VAL A 118 -9.20 22.16 21.13
CA VAL A 118 -7.79 21.95 21.42
C VAL A 118 -6.97 23.22 21.27
N THR A 119 -5.99 23.39 22.15
CA THR A 119 -5.01 24.47 22.04
C THR A 119 -3.91 24.14 21.01
N PRO A 120 -3.12 25.13 20.56
CA PRO A 120 -1.96 24.89 19.69
C PRO A 120 -0.96 23.87 20.25
N ARG A 121 -0.93 23.68 21.57
CA ARG A 121 -0.07 22.70 22.23
C ARG A 121 -0.39 21.26 21.80
N VAL A 122 -1.67 20.92 21.62
CA VAL A 122 -2.05 19.57 21.15
C VAL A 122 -1.56 19.36 19.71
N LEU A 123 -1.78 20.35 18.83
CA LEU A 123 -1.39 20.29 17.42
C LEU A 123 0.12 20.15 17.22
N THR A 124 0.93 20.75 18.10
CA THR A 124 2.40 20.72 18.03
C THR A 124 3.00 19.47 18.70
N THR A 125 2.36 18.95 19.75
CA THR A 125 2.87 17.77 20.48
C THR A 125 2.41 16.46 19.84
N ALA A 126 1.10 16.28 19.66
CA ALA A 126 0.50 15.07 19.11
C ALA A 126 0.43 15.08 17.58
N GLY A 127 0.49 16.26 16.97
CA GLY A 127 0.38 16.43 15.53
C GLY A 127 -1.07 16.53 15.04
N PRO A 128 -1.27 16.99 13.80
CA PRO A 128 -2.59 17.14 13.19
C PRO A 128 -3.37 15.81 13.03
N GLY A 129 -2.69 14.66 12.99
CA GLY A 129 -3.34 13.34 12.95
C GLY A 129 -4.18 13.03 14.19
N TRP A 130 -4.03 13.81 15.27
CA TRP A 130 -4.82 13.66 16.50
C TRP A 130 -6.34 13.71 16.26
N PHE A 131 -6.83 14.59 15.37
CA PHE A 131 -8.26 14.66 15.05
C PHE A 131 -8.80 13.34 14.49
N GLN A 132 -8.01 12.68 13.64
CA GLN A 132 -8.37 11.38 13.10
C GLN A 132 -8.44 10.33 14.20
N ARG A 133 -7.47 10.32 15.14
CA ARG A 133 -7.44 9.34 16.24
C ARG A 133 -8.62 9.52 17.19
N VAL A 134 -8.98 10.77 17.51
CA VAL A 134 -10.21 11.08 18.27
C VAL A 134 -11.45 10.65 17.52
N THR A 135 -11.54 10.97 16.23
CA THR A 135 -12.64 10.55 15.36
C THR A 135 -12.82 9.02 15.38
N GLU A 136 -11.73 8.27 15.21
CA GLU A 136 -11.75 6.81 15.24
C GLU A 136 -12.16 6.24 16.60
N ALA A 137 -11.83 6.93 17.71
CA ALA A 137 -12.16 6.53 19.06
C ALA A 137 -13.64 6.77 19.43
N VAL A 138 -14.24 7.86 18.94
CA VAL A 138 -15.63 8.24 19.26
C VAL A 138 -16.66 7.69 18.28
N THR A 139 -16.23 7.22 17.10
CA THR A 139 -17.16 6.67 16.10
C THR A 139 -17.79 5.39 16.63
N PRO A 140 -19.14 5.29 16.70
CA PRO A 140 -19.82 4.07 17.10
C PRO A 140 -19.51 2.91 16.15
N THR A 141 -19.25 1.72 16.70
CA THR A 141 -18.86 0.52 15.92
C THR A 141 -19.71 -0.70 16.27
N GLU A 142 -19.92 -1.57 15.29
CA GLU A 142 -20.54 -2.89 15.44
C GLU A 142 -19.49 -4.02 15.43
N PRO A 143 -19.78 -5.23 15.93
CA PRO A 143 -18.87 -6.36 15.78
C PRO A 143 -18.62 -6.74 14.32
N ALA A 144 -17.37 -6.99 13.95
CA ALA A 144 -17.04 -7.49 12.61
C ALA A 144 -17.63 -8.90 12.35
N PRO A 145 -18.20 -9.17 11.17
CA PRO A 145 -18.77 -10.46 10.82
C PRO A 145 -17.69 -11.55 10.78
N ARG A 146 -18.08 -12.77 11.13
CA ARG A 146 -17.24 -13.97 11.08
C ARG A 146 -17.45 -14.71 9.76
N LEU A 147 -16.53 -15.63 9.44
CA LEU A 147 -16.61 -16.45 8.22
C LEU A 147 -17.92 -17.25 8.13
N ARG A 148 -18.42 -17.75 9.26
CA ARG A 148 -19.69 -18.49 9.36
C ARG A 148 -20.94 -17.64 9.09
N ASP A 149 -20.81 -16.32 9.14
CA ASP A 149 -21.92 -15.39 8.92
C ASP A 149 -22.09 -15.05 7.42
N VAL A 150 -21.20 -15.56 6.55
CA VAL A 150 -21.30 -15.38 5.10
C VAL A 150 -22.50 -16.19 4.57
N PRO A 151 -23.46 -15.56 3.86
CA PRO A 151 -24.60 -16.27 3.30
C PRO A 151 -24.19 -17.35 2.30
N ARG A 152 -24.99 -18.41 2.15
CA ARG A 152 -24.74 -19.44 1.13
C ARG A 152 -24.97 -18.94 -0.30
N ASP A 153 -25.89 -17.98 -0.49
CA ASP A 153 -26.19 -17.39 -1.80
C ASP A 153 -25.09 -16.39 -2.21
N PRO A 154 -24.35 -16.64 -3.32
CA PRO A 154 -23.29 -15.77 -3.79
C PRO A 154 -23.74 -14.34 -4.10
N ARG A 155 -25.01 -14.13 -4.46
CA ARG A 155 -25.56 -12.80 -4.75
C ARG A 155 -25.62 -11.90 -3.51
N ARG A 156 -25.58 -12.52 -2.33
CA ARG A 156 -25.63 -11.84 -1.02
C ARG A 156 -24.26 -11.80 -0.34
N TRP A 157 -23.20 -12.24 -1.01
CA TRP A 157 -21.86 -12.21 -0.43
C TRP A 157 -21.38 -10.79 -0.18
N PRO A 158 -20.81 -10.51 1.00
CA PRO A 158 -20.27 -9.21 1.31
C PRO A 158 -19.01 -8.95 0.45
N ALA A 159 -18.73 -7.69 0.16
CA ALA A 159 -17.60 -7.30 -0.71
C ALA A 159 -16.23 -7.82 -0.24
N TRP A 160 -16.02 -7.91 1.08
CA TRP A 160 -14.77 -8.46 1.62
C TRP A 160 -14.59 -9.95 1.28
N TRP A 161 -15.67 -10.70 1.07
CA TRP A 161 -15.57 -12.09 0.67
C TRP A 161 -15.10 -12.21 -0.79
N TRP A 162 -15.65 -11.39 -1.68
CA TRP A 162 -15.17 -11.27 -3.05
C TRP A 162 -13.69 -10.86 -3.11
N GLY A 163 -13.29 -9.85 -2.32
CA GLY A 163 -11.89 -9.43 -2.24
C GLY A 163 -10.96 -10.54 -1.74
N LEU A 164 -11.42 -11.36 -0.78
CA LEU A 164 -10.68 -12.51 -0.29
C LEU A 164 -10.51 -13.57 -1.38
N LEU A 165 -11.55 -13.86 -2.17
CA LEU A 165 -11.47 -14.79 -3.30
C LEU A 165 -10.49 -14.30 -4.38
N VAL A 166 -10.46 -12.99 -4.67
CA VAL A 166 -9.45 -12.41 -5.58
C VAL A 166 -8.05 -12.65 -5.04
N GLY A 167 -7.82 -12.39 -3.74
CA GLY A 167 -6.52 -12.63 -3.11
C GLY A 167 -6.09 -14.09 -3.17
N LEU A 168 -6.97 -15.02 -2.78
CA LEU A 168 -6.70 -16.46 -2.84
C LEU A 168 -6.49 -16.97 -4.27
N GLY A 169 -7.28 -16.48 -5.23
CA GLY A 169 -7.12 -16.79 -6.64
C GLY A 169 -5.77 -16.30 -7.18
N MET A 170 -5.32 -15.12 -6.77
CA MET A 170 -4.00 -14.59 -7.13
C MET A 170 -2.85 -15.40 -6.52
N VAL A 171 -2.99 -15.86 -5.27
CA VAL A 171 -2.03 -16.81 -4.66
C VAL A 171 -1.98 -18.10 -5.46
N GLY A 172 -3.15 -18.69 -5.79
CA GLY A 172 -3.23 -19.91 -6.58
C GLY A 172 -2.59 -19.75 -7.97
N ALA A 173 -2.85 -18.64 -8.65
CA ALA A 173 -2.24 -18.32 -9.93
C ALA A 173 -0.72 -18.17 -9.83
N GLY A 174 -0.22 -17.47 -8.81
CA GLY A 174 1.22 -17.33 -8.56
C GLY A 174 1.91 -18.66 -8.26
N VAL A 175 1.31 -19.51 -7.42
CA VAL A 175 1.83 -20.87 -7.15
C VAL A 175 1.82 -21.72 -8.43
N GLY A 176 0.77 -21.62 -9.24
CA GLY A 176 0.70 -22.29 -10.55
C GLY A 176 1.81 -21.83 -11.49
N ALA A 177 2.05 -20.52 -11.60
CA ALA A 177 3.13 -19.95 -12.41
C ALA A 177 4.51 -20.42 -11.93
N ALA A 178 4.74 -20.48 -10.60
CA ALA A 178 5.97 -21.03 -10.04
C ALA A 178 6.16 -22.51 -10.40
N ALA A 179 5.10 -23.33 -10.29
CA ALA A 179 5.14 -24.75 -10.63
C ALA A 179 5.45 -24.98 -12.13
N ILE A 180 4.86 -24.18 -13.02
CA ILE A 180 5.15 -24.20 -14.46
C ILE A 180 6.62 -23.84 -14.70
N THR A 181 7.13 -22.81 -14.01
CA THR A 181 8.51 -22.33 -14.18
C THR A 181 9.55 -23.34 -13.67
N LEU A 182 9.24 -24.07 -12.60
CA LEU A 182 10.10 -25.11 -12.05
C LEU A 182 10.02 -26.44 -12.82
N GLY A 183 8.88 -26.70 -13.47
CA GLY A 183 8.64 -27.90 -14.27
C GLY A 183 8.97 -27.69 -15.75
N PRO A 184 7.95 -27.51 -16.61
CA PRO A 184 8.13 -27.45 -18.07
C PRO A 184 8.86 -26.19 -18.56
N VAL A 185 8.85 -25.08 -17.79
CA VAL A 185 9.33 -23.74 -18.13
C VAL A 185 8.51 -23.06 -19.22
N LEU A 186 8.26 -23.75 -20.34
CA LEU A 186 7.45 -23.33 -21.46
C LEU A 186 6.17 -24.17 -21.53
N LEU A 187 5.04 -23.52 -21.80
CA LEU A 187 3.80 -24.20 -22.15
C LEU A 187 3.63 -24.26 -23.67
N TRP A 188 2.65 -25.05 -24.13
CA TRP A 188 2.40 -25.27 -25.56
C TRP A 188 2.28 -23.96 -26.36
N TYR A 189 1.62 -22.95 -25.81
CA TYR A 189 1.46 -21.65 -26.46
C TYR A 189 2.75 -20.80 -26.44
N ASP A 190 3.66 -21.04 -25.49
CA ASP A 190 4.98 -20.40 -25.48
C ASP A 190 5.82 -20.99 -26.62
N GLU A 191 5.80 -22.32 -26.77
CA GLU A 191 6.51 -23.04 -27.83
C GLU A 191 5.95 -22.70 -29.22
N ASP A 192 4.63 -22.65 -29.38
CA ASP A 192 3.98 -22.23 -30.63
C ASP A 192 4.33 -20.79 -31.02
N PHE A 193 4.40 -19.89 -30.03
CA PHE A 193 4.80 -18.51 -30.28
C PHE A 193 6.27 -18.43 -30.68
N LEU A 194 7.17 -19.10 -29.95
CA LEU A 194 8.61 -19.07 -30.21
C LEU A 194 9.02 -19.88 -31.44
N GLY A 195 8.24 -20.89 -31.82
CA GLY A 195 8.65 -21.91 -32.80
C GLY A 195 9.83 -22.75 -32.33
N MET A 196 10.10 -22.78 -31.02
CA MET A 196 11.22 -23.47 -30.40
C MET A 196 10.80 -24.06 -29.06
N GLY A 197 11.22 -25.29 -28.79
CA GLY A 197 11.07 -25.94 -27.50
C GLY A 197 12.18 -25.57 -26.52
N ARG A 198 12.02 -26.02 -25.27
CA ARG A 198 13.00 -25.77 -24.18
C ARG A 198 14.43 -26.22 -24.53
N ALA A 199 14.58 -27.40 -25.14
CA ALA A 199 15.88 -27.95 -25.49
C ALA A 199 16.61 -27.11 -26.56
N GLU A 200 15.84 -26.60 -27.53
CA GLU A 200 16.37 -25.75 -28.60
C GLU A 200 16.80 -24.38 -28.05
N LEU A 201 16.00 -23.76 -27.17
CA LEU A 201 16.41 -22.53 -26.47
C LEU A 201 17.68 -22.72 -25.64
N HIS A 202 17.82 -23.86 -24.97
CA HIS A 202 19.02 -24.17 -24.20
C HIS A 202 20.25 -24.39 -25.11
N ALA A 203 20.06 -24.96 -26.30
CA ALA A 203 21.12 -25.12 -27.28
C ALA A 203 21.55 -23.78 -27.90
N VAL A 204 20.61 -22.85 -28.10
CA VAL A 204 20.90 -21.47 -28.52
C VAL A 204 21.76 -20.76 -27.49
N ASN A 205 21.36 -20.81 -26.22
CA ASN A 205 22.14 -20.27 -25.13
C ASN A 205 21.76 -20.97 -23.82
N HIS A 206 22.75 -21.64 -23.21
CA HIS A 206 22.58 -22.38 -21.98
C HIS A 206 22.04 -21.55 -20.79
N HIS A 207 22.27 -20.22 -20.80
CA HIS A 207 21.77 -19.28 -19.80
C HIS A 207 20.36 -18.74 -20.07
N LEU A 208 19.81 -18.90 -21.27
CA LEU A 208 18.52 -18.32 -21.64
C LEU A 208 17.35 -18.94 -20.86
N VAL A 209 17.33 -20.26 -20.71
CA VAL A 209 16.30 -20.96 -19.93
C VAL A 209 16.37 -20.55 -18.44
N PRO A 210 17.53 -20.62 -17.76
CA PRO A 210 17.67 -20.08 -16.39
C PRO A 210 17.26 -18.60 -16.27
N PHE A 211 17.57 -17.78 -17.26
CA PHE A 211 17.15 -16.39 -17.30
C PHE A 211 15.62 -16.26 -17.36
N LEU A 212 14.93 -16.98 -18.24
CA LEU A 212 13.46 -16.97 -18.26
C LEU A 212 12.86 -17.47 -16.93
N GLN A 213 13.49 -18.47 -16.31
CA GLN A 213 13.06 -18.97 -15.00
C GLN A 213 13.17 -17.92 -13.90
N HIS A 214 14.25 -17.11 -13.89
CA HIS A 214 14.42 -16.08 -12.87
C HIS A 214 13.33 -15.00 -12.95
N ASP A 215 12.97 -14.55 -14.16
CA ASP A 215 11.92 -13.56 -14.38
C ASP A 215 10.56 -14.13 -13.94
N ARG A 216 10.23 -15.35 -14.37
CA ARG A 216 8.93 -15.99 -14.07
C ARG A 216 8.78 -16.39 -12.60
N VAL A 217 9.83 -16.85 -11.92
CA VAL A 217 9.79 -17.12 -10.46
C VAL A 217 9.61 -15.81 -9.68
N THR A 218 10.29 -14.73 -10.08
CA THR A 218 10.16 -13.42 -9.44
C THR A 218 8.77 -12.84 -9.64
N MET A 219 8.20 -12.99 -10.85
CA MET A 219 6.80 -12.66 -11.13
C MET A 219 5.84 -13.48 -10.26
N ALA A 220 6.01 -14.81 -10.22
CA ALA A 220 5.18 -15.71 -9.41
C ALA A 220 5.19 -15.33 -7.92
N GLY A 221 6.36 -15.00 -7.36
CA GLY A 221 6.48 -14.50 -5.98
C GLY A 221 5.69 -13.19 -5.77
N THR A 222 5.75 -12.28 -6.74
CA THR A 222 4.98 -11.02 -6.73
C THR A 222 3.47 -11.28 -6.81
N MET A 223 3.02 -12.24 -7.60
CA MET A 223 1.62 -12.66 -7.67
C MET A 223 1.12 -13.17 -6.32
N VAL A 224 1.89 -14.03 -5.65
CA VAL A 224 1.58 -14.50 -4.29
C VAL A 224 1.56 -13.35 -3.30
N ALA A 225 2.49 -12.40 -3.42
CA ALA A 225 2.56 -11.21 -2.57
C ALA A 225 1.31 -10.31 -2.73
N ILE A 226 0.84 -10.07 -3.98
CA ILE A 226 -0.44 -9.38 -4.26
C ILE A 226 -1.61 -10.15 -3.65
N GLY A 227 -1.64 -11.47 -3.80
CA GLY A 227 -2.68 -12.31 -3.24
C GLY A 227 -2.77 -12.20 -1.71
N ALA A 228 -1.62 -12.22 -1.02
CA ALA A 228 -1.54 -11.98 0.41
C ALA A 228 -2.04 -10.57 0.80
N LEU A 229 -1.64 -9.53 0.05
CA LEU A 229 -2.12 -8.16 0.26
C LEU A 229 -3.63 -8.06 0.12
N TYR A 230 -4.21 -8.65 -0.92
CA TYR A 230 -5.64 -8.57 -1.18
C TYR A 230 -6.45 -9.38 -0.16
N ALA A 231 -5.97 -10.56 0.22
CA ALA A 231 -6.57 -11.34 1.31
C ALA A 231 -6.52 -10.56 2.65
N GLY A 232 -5.39 -9.93 2.96
CA GLY A 232 -5.23 -9.08 4.14
C GLY A 232 -6.14 -7.84 4.14
N LEU A 233 -6.15 -7.08 3.05
CA LEU A 233 -7.01 -5.91 2.88
C LEU A 233 -8.49 -6.28 2.97
N ALA A 234 -8.89 -7.42 2.40
CA ALA A 234 -10.26 -7.89 2.44
C ALA A 234 -10.66 -8.37 3.83
N TYR A 235 -9.92 -9.32 4.40
CA TYR A 235 -10.26 -9.96 5.67
C TYR A 235 -9.99 -9.06 6.89
N GLY A 236 -8.92 -8.28 6.86
CA GLY A 236 -8.53 -7.37 7.94
C GLY A 236 -9.09 -5.96 7.80
N GLY A 237 -9.13 -5.42 6.58
CA GLY A 237 -9.58 -4.04 6.33
C GLY A 237 -11.08 -3.94 6.04
N MET A 238 -11.51 -4.47 4.90
CA MET A 238 -12.89 -4.33 4.40
C MET A 238 -13.90 -5.00 5.34
N ARG A 239 -13.59 -6.18 5.90
CA ARG A 239 -14.45 -6.89 6.87
C ARG A 239 -14.71 -6.06 8.14
N GLN A 240 -13.73 -5.27 8.56
CA GLN A 240 -13.81 -4.36 9.72
C GLN A 240 -14.44 -2.99 9.36
N GLY A 241 -14.91 -2.81 8.12
CA GLY A 241 -15.54 -1.56 7.70
C GLY A 241 -14.56 -0.41 7.51
N TRP A 242 -13.29 -0.69 7.20
CA TRP A 242 -12.31 0.35 6.82
C TRP A 242 -12.48 0.77 5.36
N PRO A 243 -12.95 2.01 5.04
CA PRO A 243 -13.15 2.45 3.66
C PRO A 243 -11.87 2.50 2.85
N TRP A 244 -10.76 2.88 3.50
CA TRP A 244 -9.45 2.99 2.88
C TRP A 244 -8.96 1.63 2.35
N ALA A 245 -9.36 0.51 2.96
CA ALA A 245 -8.92 -0.82 2.52
C ALA A 245 -9.49 -1.17 1.15
N ARG A 246 -10.75 -0.81 0.90
CA ARG A 246 -11.39 -0.94 -0.43
C ARG A 246 -10.69 -0.03 -1.45
N VAL A 247 -10.30 1.18 -1.04
CA VAL A 247 -9.56 2.12 -1.91
C VAL A 247 -8.18 1.56 -2.24
N ALA A 248 -7.46 1.00 -1.29
CA ALA A 248 -6.16 0.37 -1.52
C ALA A 248 -6.26 -0.80 -2.50
N LEU A 249 -7.26 -1.67 -2.30
CA LEU A 249 -7.58 -2.76 -3.24
C LEU A 249 -7.88 -2.20 -4.64
N LEU A 250 -8.75 -1.20 -4.74
CA LEU A 250 -9.12 -0.57 -6.00
C LEU A 250 -7.92 0.04 -6.73
N VAL A 251 -7.09 0.84 -6.06
CA VAL A 251 -5.93 1.49 -6.67
C VAL A 251 -4.94 0.44 -7.18
N SER A 252 -4.63 -0.56 -6.36
CA SER A 252 -3.77 -1.67 -6.77
C SER A 252 -4.34 -2.42 -7.98
N GLY A 253 -5.63 -2.74 -7.98
CA GLY A 253 -6.28 -3.42 -9.10
C GLY A 253 -6.33 -2.57 -10.38
N LEU A 254 -6.53 -1.26 -10.27
CA LEU A 254 -6.49 -0.34 -11.42
C LEU A 254 -5.10 -0.24 -12.05
N ILE A 255 -4.04 -0.57 -11.32
CA ILE A 255 -2.68 -0.69 -11.86
C ILE A 255 -2.45 -2.09 -12.43
N GLY A 256 -2.88 -3.13 -11.69
CA GLY A 256 -2.58 -4.53 -12.00
C GLY A 256 -3.39 -5.12 -13.15
N PHE A 257 -4.71 -4.90 -13.23
CA PHE A 257 -5.53 -5.51 -14.29
C PHE A 257 -5.22 -4.99 -15.69
N PRO A 258 -4.91 -3.69 -15.92
CA PRO A 258 -4.55 -3.21 -17.25
C PRO A 258 -3.21 -3.72 -17.78
N THR A 259 -2.40 -4.44 -17.01
CA THR A 259 -1.12 -4.99 -17.51
C THR A 259 -1.32 -5.98 -18.66
N LEU A 260 -2.51 -6.59 -18.77
CA LEU A 260 -2.88 -7.39 -19.95
C LEU A 260 -2.80 -6.60 -21.26
N VAL A 261 -2.97 -5.28 -21.22
CA VAL A 261 -2.83 -4.39 -22.40
C VAL A 261 -1.39 -4.41 -22.95
N TYR A 262 -0.38 -4.67 -22.12
CA TYR A 262 1.01 -4.82 -22.60
C TYR A 262 1.13 -5.95 -23.63
N SER A 263 0.33 -7.02 -23.47
CA SER A 263 0.25 -8.16 -24.40
C SER A 263 -0.23 -7.76 -25.80
N LEU A 264 -1.01 -6.68 -25.94
CA LEU A 264 -1.44 -6.16 -27.24
C LEU A 264 -0.27 -5.50 -27.99
N GLY A 265 0.67 -4.88 -27.25
CA GLY A 265 1.85 -4.25 -27.83
C GLY A 265 2.94 -5.24 -28.27
N THR A 266 3.01 -6.41 -27.64
CA THR A 266 3.99 -7.46 -27.98
C THR A 266 3.50 -8.45 -29.03
N GLY A 267 2.20 -8.51 -29.28
CA GLY A 267 1.59 -9.51 -30.15
C GLY A 267 1.53 -10.92 -29.56
N PHE A 268 1.89 -11.08 -28.27
CA PHE A 268 1.83 -12.34 -27.53
C PHE A 268 0.78 -12.24 -26.44
N ILE A 269 -0.37 -12.88 -26.65
CA ILE A 269 -1.45 -12.96 -25.66
C ILE A 269 -1.29 -14.28 -24.91
N GLU A 270 -0.81 -14.19 -23.68
CA GLU A 270 -0.62 -15.34 -22.80
C GLU A 270 -2.01 -15.87 -22.36
N PRO A 271 -2.39 -17.13 -22.70
CA PRO A 271 -3.73 -17.65 -22.42
C PRO A 271 -4.06 -17.87 -20.93
N LEU A 272 -3.07 -18.25 -20.11
CA LEU A 272 -3.26 -18.57 -18.70
C LEU A 272 -3.51 -17.31 -17.86
N HIS A 273 -2.67 -16.29 -18.00
CA HIS A 273 -2.84 -14.92 -17.53
C HIS A 273 -4.17 -14.35 -18.00
N THR A 274 -4.54 -14.51 -19.28
CA THR A 274 -5.85 -14.08 -19.76
C THR A 274 -6.98 -14.76 -19.00
N ALA A 275 -6.90 -16.08 -18.78
CA ALA A 275 -7.88 -16.83 -18.00
C ALA A 275 -7.94 -16.34 -16.53
N VAL A 276 -6.79 -16.09 -15.90
CA VAL A 276 -6.72 -15.54 -14.54
C VAL A 276 -7.40 -14.17 -14.47
N VAL A 277 -7.15 -13.28 -15.43
CA VAL A 277 -7.81 -11.96 -15.50
C VAL A 277 -9.32 -12.11 -15.67
N VAL A 278 -9.77 -12.94 -16.62
CA VAL A 278 -11.21 -13.16 -16.88
C VAL A 278 -11.95 -13.70 -15.66
N VAL A 279 -11.32 -14.57 -14.87
CA VAL A 279 -11.92 -15.14 -13.65
C VAL A 279 -11.89 -14.14 -12.49
N LEU A 280 -10.76 -13.47 -12.25
CA LEU A 280 -10.57 -12.62 -11.08
C LEU A 280 -11.16 -11.22 -11.24
N PHE A 281 -11.25 -10.69 -12.46
CA PHE A 281 -11.73 -9.32 -12.69
C PHE A 281 -13.18 -9.11 -12.26
N PRO A 282 -14.16 -9.97 -12.59
CA PRO A 282 -15.53 -9.82 -12.09
C PRO A 282 -15.62 -9.88 -10.56
N MET A 283 -14.82 -10.72 -9.92
CA MET A 283 -14.75 -10.81 -8.45
C MET A 283 -14.16 -9.53 -7.85
N PHE A 284 -13.13 -8.97 -8.48
CA PHE A 284 -12.57 -7.68 -8.09
C PHE A 284 -13.60 -6.56 -8.20
N VAL A 285 -14.34 -6.48 -9.30
CA VAL A 285 -15.42 -5.51 -9.48
C VAL A 285 -16.45 -5.66 -8.37
N ALA A 286 -16.91 -6.87 -8.07
CA ALA A 286 -17.84 -7.13 -6.97
C ALA A 286 -17.30 -6.68 -5.59
N ALA A 287 -15.99 -6.87 -5.35
CA ALA A 287 -15.33 -6.44 -4.13
C ALA A 287 -15.27 -4.91 -3.98
N VAL A 288 -15.01 -4.18 -5.06
CA VAL A 288 -14.85 -2.71 -5.02
C VAL A 288 -16.15 -1.94 -5.28
N TRP A 289 -17.21 -2.59 -5.79
CA TRP A 289 -18.47 -1.92 -6.10
C TRP A 289 -19.33 -1.64 -4.86
N SER A 290 -19.33 -2.55 -3.88
CA SER A 290 -20.18 -2.42 -2.68
C SER A 290 -19.80 -1.22 -1.81
N ARG A 291 -20.82 -0.56 -1.24
CA ARG A 291 -20.69 0.65 -0.41
C ARG A 291 -21.05 0.45 1.06
N ASP A 292 -21.14 -0.79 1.56
CA ASP A 292 -21.31 -0.99 3.01
C ASP A 292 -20.00 -0.62 3.73
N HIS A 293 -20.05 0.50 4.45
CA HIS A 293 -18.92 1.06 5.20
C HIS A 293 -19.26 1.21 6.68
N ARG A 294 -20.24 0.45 7.20
CA ARG A 294 -20.57 0.50 8.62
C ARG A 294 -19.31 0.23 9.45
N PRO A 295 -18.96 1.13 10.37
CA PRO A 295 -17.83 0.94 11.27
C PRO A 295 -17.90 -0.36 12.05
N LYS A 296 -16.88 -1.21 11.90
CA LYS A 296 -16.78 -2.50 12.61
C LYS A 296 -15.42 -2.76 13.26
N TRP A 297 -14.63 -1.70 13.45
CA TRP A 297 -13.31 -1.78 14.05
C TRP A 297 -13.38 -1.71 15.58
N THR A 298 -12.24 -1.94 16.24
CA THR A 298 -12.11 -1.77 17.69
C THR A 298 -10.95 -0.82 17.96
N TYR A 299 -11.21 0.29 18.64
CA TYR A 299 -10.17 1.23 19.03
C TYR A 299 -9.47 0.77 20.31
N ARG A 300 -8.13 0.68 20.29
CA ARG A 300 -7.29 0.19 21.41
C ARG A 300 -6.33 1.24 21.98
N GLY A 301 -6.55 2.51 21.69
CA GLY A 301 -5.66 3.58 22.12
C GLY A 301 -4.29 3.55 21.43
N GLU A 302 -3.42 4.48 21.85
CA GLU A 302 -2.06 4.63 21.31
C GLU A 302 -1.01 3.79 22.07
N GLY A 303 -1.34 3.33 23.28
CA GLY A 303 -0.38 2.64 24.16
C GLY A 303 0.71 3.58 24.68
N SER A 304 1.84 3.02 25.12
CA SER A 304 2.96 3.83 25.62
C SER A 304 3.59 4.68 24.52
N GLU A 305 3.95 5.93 24.84
CA GLU A 305 4.57 6.86 23.90
C GLU A 305 5.84 6.31 23.23
N ALA A 306 6.66 5.54 23.97
CA ALA A 306 7.88 4.95 23.43
C ALA A 306 7.60 3.94 22.31
N VAL A 307 6.58 3.10 22.48
CA VAL A 307 6.16 2.12 21.46
C VAL A 307 5.53 2.84 20.26
N TRP A 308 4.68 3.85 20.51
CA TRP A 308 4.08 4.67 19.47
C TRP A 308 5.11 5.44 18.63
N ARG A 309 6.15 6.01 19.24
CA ARG A 309 7.21 6.67 18.46
C ARG A 309 8.01 5.70 17.59
N ARG A 310 8.30 4.49 18.10
CA ARG A 310 9.05 3.47 17.36
C ARG A 310 8.26 2.92 16.19
N GLU A 311 6.98 2.62 16.38
CA GLU A 311 6.13 2.10 15.29
C GLU A 311 5.96 3.13 14.17
N LEU A 312 5.85 4.44 14.47
CA LEU A 312 5.76 5.48 13.44
C LEU A 312 7.01 5.57 12.56
N VAL A 313 8.19 5.29 13.11
CA VAL A 313 9.41 5.13 12.30
C VAL A 313 9.29 3.89 11.41
N GLY A 314 8.84 2.76 11.95
CA GLY A 314 8.58 1.56 11.15
C GLY A 314 7.55 1.78 10.04
N GLN A 315 6.48 2.52 10.33
CA GLN A 315 5.45 2.91 9.37
C GLN A 315 6.04 3.76 8.24
N LEU A 316 6.85 4.77 8.57
CA LEU A 316 7.56 5.59 7.58
C LEU A 316 8.47 4.73 6.69
N LEU A 317 9.27 3.84 7.27
CA LEU A 317 10.17 2.96 6.52
C LEU A 317 9.40 2.04 5.57
N MET A 318 8.24 1.51 5.97
CA MET A 318 7.42 0.68 5.08
C MET A 318 6.76 1.51 3.96
N VAL A 319 6.30 2.73 4.26
CA VAL A 319 5.79 3.65 3.22
C VAL A 319 6.89 3.96 2.20
N VAL A 320 8.10 4.28 2.65
CA VAL A 320 9.27 4.51 1.78
C VAL A 320 9.59 3.26 0.95
N THR A 321 9.53 2.07 1.56
CA THR A 321 9.75 0.80 0.85
C THR A 321 8.72 0.61 -0.25
N GLY A 322 7.42 0.79 0.04
CA GLY A 322 6.36 0.71 -0.95
C GLY A 322 6.54 1.69 -2.10
N VAL A 323 6.88 2.95 -1.80
CA VAL A 323 7.18 3.95 -2.85
C VAL A 323 8.41 3.56 -3.68
N GLY A 324 9.47 3.05 -3.05
CA GLY A 324 10.67 2.58 -3.73
C GLY A 324 10.38 1.41 -4.67
N LEU A 325 9.59 0.43 -4.23
CA LEU A 325 9.14 -0.69 -5.06
C LEU A 325 8.27 -0.21 -6.23
N PHE A 326 7.44 0.81 -6.03
CA PHE A 326 6.63 1.39 -7.09
C PHE A 326 7.50 2.02 -8.19
N VAL A 327 8.51 2.81 -7.79
CA VAL A 327 9.49 3.37 -8.71
C VAL A 327 10.28 2.27 -9.42
N GLY A 328 10.67 1.22 -8.70
CA GLY A 328 11.34 0.04 -9.29
C GLY A 328 10.49 -0.65 -10.35
N GLY A 329 9.22 -0.93 -10.05
CA GLY A 329 8.27 -1.53 -11.00
C GLY A 329 8.06 -0.65 -12.23
N PHE A 330 7.96 0.67 -12.05
CA PHE A 330 7.89 1.63 -13.17
C PHE A 330 9.13 1.57 -14.05
N VAL A 331 10.33 1.59 -13.47
CA VAL A 331 11.60 1.50 -14.20
C VAL A 331 11.68 0.18 -14.97
N VAL A 332 11.33 -0.94 -14.34
CA VAL A 332 11.33 -2.26 -14.99
C VAL A 332 10.33 -2.32 -16.15
N SER A 333 9.13 -1.77 -15.99
CA SER A 333 8.15 -1.69 -17.08
C SER A 333 8.66 -0.83 -18.24
N VAL A 334 9.26 0.34 -17.97
CA VAL A 334 9.81 1.22 -19.02
C VAL A 334 10.97 0.55 -19.74
N VAL A 335 11.91 -0.07 -19.01
CA VAL A 335 13.03 -0.81 -19.60
C VAL A 335 12.51 -1.98 -20.45
N GLY A 336 11.57 -2.77 -19.93
CA GLY A 336 10.97 -3.89 -20.64
C GLY A 336 10.33 -3.49 -21.98
N LEU A 337 9.66 -2.33 -22.02
CA LEU A 337 8.99 -1.80 -23.21
C LEU A 337 9.93 -1.05 -24.18
N THR A 338 11.17 -0.75 -23.79
CA THR A 338 12.10 0.06 -24.62
C THR A 338 13.35 -0.68 -25.04
N THR A 339 14.20 -1.06 -24.08
CA THR A 339 15.52 -1.66 -24.31
C THR A 339 15.52 -3.17 -24.08
N VAL A 340 14.47 -3.70 -23.45
CA VAL A 340 14.23 -5.11 -23.10
C VAL A 340 15.23 -5.65 -22.07
N PHE A 341 16.53 -5.48 -22.32
CA PHE A 341 17.63 -5.94 -21.49
C PHE A 341 18.39 -4.77 -20.86
N VAL A 342 18.74 -4.92 -19.59
CA VAL A 342 19.77 -4.10 -18.94
C VAL A 342 21.14 -4.73 -19.17
N ARG A 343 22.19 -3.94 -18.92
CA ARG A 343 23.58 -4.38 -19.11
C ARG A 343 23.91 -5.68 -18.37
N SER A 344 23.44 -5.83 -17.14
CA SER A 344 23.69 -7.03 -16.33
C SER A 344 23.08 -8.29 -16.96
N ASP A 345 21.96 -8.16 -17.68
CA ASP A 345 21.32 -9.30 -18.36
C ASP A 345 22.20 -9.80 -19.51
N LEU A 346 22.72 -8.88 -20.33
CA LEU A 346 23.57 -9.23 -21.47
C LEU A 346 24.91 -9.81 -21.02
N VAL A 347 25.44 -9.33 -19.88
CA VAL A 347 26.63 -9.92 -19.24
C VAL A 347 26.33 -11.35 -18.79
N PHE A 348 25.18 -11.59 -18.16
CA PHE A 348 24.78 -12.94 -17.74
C PHE A 348 24.54 -13.88 -18.93
N LEU A 349 23.87 -13.40 -19.97
CA LEU A 349 23.61 -14.18 -21.18
C LEU A 349 24.89 -14.38 -22.04
N GLY A 350 25.90 -13.53 -21.89
CA GLY A 350 27.14 -13.60 -22.67
C GLY A 350 26.96 -13.28 -24.15
N VAL A 351 25.86 -12.60 -24.51
CA VAL A 351 25.48 -12.31 -25.90
C VAL A 351 24.77 -10.96 -25.99
N ASP A 352 24.91 -10.28 -27.14
CA ASP A 352 24.22 -9.02 -27.41
C ASP A 352 22.79 -9.22 -27.95
N VAL A 353 22.02 -8.13 -27.94
CA VAL A 353 20.60 -8.13 -28.32
C VAL A 353 20.39 -8.45 -29.81
N ASP A 354 21.29 -8.00 -30.69
CA ASP A 354 21.15 -8.19 -32.13
C ASP A 354 21.40 -9.66 -32.51
N THR A 355 22.35 -10.31 -31.84
CA THR A 355 22.57 -11.75 -31.96
C THR A 355 21.35 -12.56 -31.50
N LEU A 356 20.74 -12.22 -30.36
CA LEU A 356 19.50 -12.89 -29.90
C LEU A 356 18.33 -12.69 -30.88
N ARG A 357 18.19 -11.48 -31.43
CA ARG A 357 17.17 -11.16 -32.44
C ARG A 357 17.40 -11.94 -33.74
N ALA A 358 18.66 -12.12 -34.15
CA ALA A 358 19.01 -12.88 -35.35
C ALA A 358 18.70 -14.37 -35.20
N VAL A 359 18.83 -14.92 -33.99
CA VAL A 359 18.45 -16.32 -33.71
C VAL A 359 16.93 -16.50 -33.72
N ASN A 360 16.19 -15.62 -33.04
CA ASN A 360 14.74 -15.67 -33.05
C ASN A 360 14.14 -14.27 -32.83
N ALA A 361 13.52 -13.73 -33.88
CA ALA A 361 12.88 -12.41 -33.84
C ALA A 361 11.73 -12.32 -32.81
N ARG A 362 11.15 -13.46 -32.40
CA ARG A 362 10.05 -13.53 -31.43
C ARG A 362 10.52 -13.62 -29.97
N LEU A 363 11.80 -13.88 -29.73
CA LEU A 363 12.35 -13.98 -28.37
C LEU A 363 12.29 -12.64 -27.62
N LEU A 364 12.59 -11.54 -28.30
CA LEU A 364 12.54 -10.20 -27.69
C LEU A 364 11.12 -9.83 -27.25
N PRO A 365 10.08 -9.88 -28.11
CA PRO A 365 8.69 -9.66 -27.71
C PRO A 365 8.23 -10.54 -26.55
N PHE A 366 8.69 -11.80 -26.51
CA PHE A 366 8.39 -12.74 -25.44
C PHE A 366 8.97 -12.28 -24.09
N VAL A 367 10.26 -11.92 -24.05
CA VAL A 367 10.91 -11.37 -22.84
C VAL A 367 10.31 -10.02 -22.44
N THR A 368 9.98 -9.16 -23.42
CA THR A 368 9.32 -7.87 -23.18
C THR A 368 7.99 -8.04 -22.45
N HIS A 369 7.16 -9.00 -22.88
CA HIS A 369 5.88 -9.29 -22.23
C HIS A 369 6.07 -9.64 -20.75
N ASP A 370 6.99 -10.57 -20.45
CA ASP A 370 7.23 -11.04 -19.09
C ASP A 370 7.73 -9.88 -18.19
N ARG A 371 8.64 -9.04 -18.69
CA ARG A 371 9.17 -7.90 -17.92
C ARG A 371 8.18 -6.76 -17.73
N ALA A 372 7.45 -6.39 -18.78
CA ALA A 372 6.43 -5.35 -18.69
C ALA A 372 5.32 -5.78 -17.72
N GLY A 373 4.87 -7.04 -17.83
CA GLY A 373 3.91 -7.66 -16.92
C GLY A 373 4.41 -7.69 -15.47
N PHE A 374 5.67 -8.08 -15.25
CA PHE A 374 6.29 -8.08 -13.92
C PHE A 374 6.35 -6.68 -13.31
N GLY A 375 6.84 -5.68 -14.05
CA GLY A 375 6.89 -4.29 -13.55
C GLY A 375 5.51 -3.74 -13.19
N GLY A 376 4.48 -4.08 -13.98
CA GLY A 376 3.09 -3.75 -13.69
C GLY A 376 2.55 -4.40 -12.42
N ALA A 377 2.81 -5.70 -12.24
CA ALA A 377 2.46 -6.43 -11.02
C ALA A 377 3.19 -5.86 -9.79
N LEU A 378 4.48 -5.53 -9.93
CA LEU A 378 5.28 -4.94 -8.86
C LEU A 378 4.73 -3.55 -8.46
N MET A 379 4.35 -2.71 -9.42
CA MET A 379 3.68 -1.42 -9.14
C MET A 379 2.34 -1.61 -8.40
N ALA A 380 1.54 -2.61 -8.79
CA ALA A 380 0.29 -2.92 -8.11
C ALA A 380 0.53 -3.33 -6.64
N ALA A 381 1.43 -4.30 -6.41
CA ALA A 381 1.84 -4.74 -5.08
C ALA A 381 2.36 -3.56 -4.23
N ALA A 382 3.23 -2.74 -4.81
CA ALA A 382 3.83 -1.57 -4.18
C ALA A 382 2.79 -0.51 -3.78
N ALA A 383 1.78 -0.27 -4.64
CA ALA A 383 0.68 0.63 -4.32
C ALA A 383 -0.14 0.09 -3.13
N ALA A 384 -0.47 -1.20 -3.12
CA ALA A 384 -1.16 -1.82 -1.99
C ALA A 384 -0.34 -1.76 -0.69
N ILE A 385 0.98 -2.06 -0.73
CA ILE A 385 1.89 -1.92 0.42
C ILE A 385 1.90 -0.48 0.93
N THR A 386 2.07 0.49 0.03
CA THR A 386 2.15 1.91 0.38
C THR A 386 0.87 2.38 1.06
N LEU A 387 -0.30 2.04 0.50
CA LEU A 387 -1.59 2.49 1.02
C LEU A 387 -1.98 1.75 2.31
N LEU A 388 -1.72 0.44 2.41
CA LEU A 388 -1.83 -0.30 3.67
C LEU A 388 -0.93 0.34 4.74
N SER A 389 0.26 0.79 4.35
CA SER A 389 1.21 1.41 5.28
C SER A 389 0.88 2.81 5.68
N ALA A 390 0.39 3.62 4.76
CA ALA A 390 -0.04 4.97 5.05
C ALA A 390 -1.30 5.00 5.93
N TRP A 391 -2.23 4.04 5.75
CA TRP A 391 -3.58 4.12 6.31
C TRP A 391 -4.00 2.99 7.24
N GLY A 392 -3.25 1.90 7.35
CA GLY A 392 -3.66 0.70 8.09
C GLY A 392 -3.05 0.51 9.47
N TRP A 393 -2.02 1.27 9.83
CA TRP A 393 -1.37 1.13 11.14
C TRP A 393 -2.31 1.61 12.27
N ARG A 394 -2.79 0.68 13.08
CA ARG A 394 -3.41 0.94 14.39
C ARG A 394 -2.98 -0.12 15.38
N ARG A 395 -2.96 0.25 16.65
CA ARG A 395 -2.57 -0.63 17.75
C ARG A 395 -3.44 -1.89 17.78
N GLY A 396 -2.80 -3.05 17.76
CA GLY A 396 -3.46 -4.35 17.82
C GLY A 396 -4.07 -4.85 16.51
N GLU A 397 -3.93 -4.12 15.40
CA GLU A 397 -4.29 -4.59 14.04
C GLU A 397 -3.25 -5.58 13.52
N SER A 398 -3.14 -6.73 14.19
CA SER A 398 -2.11 -7.74 13.91
C SER A 398 -2.13 -8.27 12.48
N TRP A 399 -3.28 -8.22 11.80
CA TRP A 399 -3.42 -8.60 10.41
C TRP A 399 -2.54 -7.75 9.49
N VAL A 400 -2.28 -6.48 9.81
CA VAL A 400 -1.40 -5.61 9.00
C VAL A 400 0.02 -6.16 9.03
N TRP A 401 0.52 -6.49 10.22
CA TRP A 401 1.86 -7.05 10.41
C TRP A 401 2.02 -8.38 9.67
N TRP A 402 1.05 -9.30 9.83
CA TRP A 402 1.09 -10.60 9.15
C TRP A 402 0.93 -10.51 7.64
N THR A 403 0.09 -9.59 7.15
CA THR A 403 -0.07 -9.34 5.71
C THR A 403 1.26 -8.89 5.12
N LEU A 404 1.90 -7.88 5.71
CA LEU A 404 3.16 -7.35 5.21
C LEU A 404 4.31 -8.34 5.33
N LEU A 405 4.37 -9.14 6.40
CA LEU A 405 5.35 -10.21 6.51
C LEU A 405 5.15 -11.25 5.41
N ALA A 406 3.93 -11.73 5.21
CA ALA A 406 3.63 -12.71 4.17
C ALA A 406 3.97 -12.18 2.77
N THR A 407 3.62 -10.92 2.49
CA THR A 407 3.97 -10.21 1.26
C THR A 407 5.49 -10.08 1.08
N ALA A 408 6.22 -9.69 2.13
CA ALA A 408 7.67 -9.55 2.08
C ALA A 408 8.37 -10.89 1.82
N CYS A 409 7.95 -11.95 2.52
CA CYS A 409 8.46 -13.29 2.29
C CYS A 409 8.15 -13.79 0.87
N ALA A 410 6.92 -13.62 0.40
CA ALA A 410 6.49 -14.06 -0.93
C ALA A 410 7.18 -13.29 -2.07
N GLY A 411 7.43 -11.99 -1.89
CA GLY A 411 8.10 -11.18 -2.90
C GLY A 411 9.62 -11.35 -2.90
N PHE A 412 10.27 -11.20 -1.74
CA PHE A 412 11.73 -11.13 -1.68
C PHE A 412 12.42 -12.49 -1.71
N LEU A 413 11.88 -13.52 -1.03
CA LEU A 413 12.59 -14.81 -0.93
C LEU A 413 12.73 -15.51 -2.29
N PRO A 414 11.66 -15.67 -3.11
CA PRO A 414 11.80 -16.29 -4.42
C PRO A 414 12.78 -15.52 -5.33
N ALA A 415 12.73 -14.18 -5.28
CA ALA A 415 13.64 -13.33 -6.05
C ALA A 415 15.10 -13.60 -5.68
N VAL A 416 15.47 -13.53 -4.40
CA VAL A 416 16.88 -13.77 -3.98
C VAL A 416 17.31 -15.21 -4.24
N LEU A 417 16.45 -16.19 -3.94
CA LEU A 417 16.78 -17.60 -4.10
C LEU A 417 17.00 -17.97 -5.56
N VAL A 418 16.14 -17.53 -6.48
CA VAL A 418 16.30 -17.88 -7.90
C VAL A 418 17.59 -17.29 -8.47
N HIS A 419 17.91 -16.04 -8.16
CA HIS A 419 19.15 -15.39 -8.58
C HIS A 419 20.39 -16.13 -8.07
N ALA A 420 20.37 -16.58 -6.81
CA ALA A 420 21.46 -17.38 -6.24
C ALA A 420 21.60 -18.74 -6.94
N VAL A 421 20.48 -19.43 -7.22
CA VAL A 421 20.47 -20.74 -7.87
C VAL A 421 20.97 -20.68 -9.32
N ILE A 422 20.60 -19.64 -10.07
CA ILE A 422 21.00 -19.52 -11.48
C ILE A 422 22.36 -18.82 -11.66
N GLY A 423 22.96 -18.32 -10.59
CA GLY A 423 24.24 -17.59 -10.63
C GLY A 423 24.14 -16.13 -11.08
N TYR A 424 22.94 -15.60 -11.29
CA TYR A 424 22.74 -14.19 -11.68
C TYR A 424 22.81 -13.29 -10.45
N THR A 425 24.04 -13.00 -10.01
CA THR A 425 24.31 -12.39 -8.68
C THR A 425 24.96 -11.00 -8.76
N ASP A 426 24.70 -10.26 -9.85
CA ASP A 426 25.20 -8.89 -9.98
C ASP A 426 24.72 -8.01 -8.81
N PHE A 427 25.67 -7.34 -8.15
CA PHE A 427 25.39 -6.59 -6.94
C PHE A 427 24.44 -5.42 -7.17
N TRP A 428 24.60 -4.67 -8.26
CA TRP A 428 23.76 -3.51 -8.55
C TRP A 428 22.36 -3.92 -8.98
N HIS A 429 22.25 -5.06 -9.66
CA HIS A 429 20.97 -5.69 -9.98
C HIS A 429 20.18 -6.06 -8.71
N LEU A 430 20.84 -6.66 -7.71
CA LEU A 430 20.20 -7.12 -6.47
C LEU A 430 20.14 -6.07 -5.34
N ALA A 431 20.88 -4.96 -5.44
CA ALA A 431 20.93 -3.92 -4.40
C ALA A 431 19.54 -3.37 -4.00
N PRO A 432 18.60 -3.08 -4.93
CA PRO A 432 17.26 -2.64 -4.56
C PRO A 432 16.49 -3.68 -3.74
N VAL A 433 16.67 -4.96 -4.04
CA VAL A 433 16.04 -6.08 -3.31
C VAL A 433 16.59 -6.17 -1.90
N TYR A 434 17.92 -6.15 -1.72
CA TYR A 434 18.55 -6.19 -0.40
C TYR A 434 18.18 -4.98 0.45
N PHE A 435 18.13 -3.79 -0.14
CA PHE A 435 17.71 -2.58 0.56
C PHE A 435 16.24 -2.66 0.99
N GLY A 436 15.36 -3.13 0.10
CA GLY A 436 13.94 -3.37 0.41
C GLY A 436 13.75 -4.38 1.54
N MET A 437 14.51 -5.48 1.55
CA MET A 437 14.51 -6.48 2.63
C MET A 437 14.95 -5.88 3.97
N LEU A 438 16.04 -5.09 3.97
CA LEU A 438 16.56 -4.44 5.17
C LEU A 438 15.53 -3.47 5.77
N LEU A 439 15.00 -2.55 4.94
CA LEU A 439 13.99 -1.58 5.38
C LEU A 439 12.73 -2.27 5.91
N THR A 440 12.23 -3.27 5.18
CA THR A 440 11.05 -4.06 5.57
C THR A 440 11.26 -4.78 6.90
N SER A 441 12.43 -5.40 7.09
CA SER A 441 12.75 -6.12 8.32
C SER A 441 12.79 -5.17 9.53
N ILE A 442 13.47 -4.03 9.39
CA ILE A 442 13.51 -3.01 10.45
C ILE A 442 12.09 -2.49 10.73
N ALA A 443 11.32 -2.18 9.69
CA ALA A 443 9.95 -1.70 9.82
C ALA A 443 9.06 -2.68 10.60
N LEU A 444 9.09 -3.97 10.25
CA LEU A 444 8.30 -5.01 10.91
C LEU A 444 8.75 -5.24 12.35
N VAL A 445 10.06 -5.18 12.64
CA VAL A 445 10.59 -5.30 14.01
C VAL A 445 10.10 -4.15 14.88
N LEU A 446 10.19 -2.91 14.39
CA LEU A 446 9.74 -1.72 15.12
C LEU A 446 8.22 -1.70 15.32
N ALA A 447 7.45 -2.16 14.34
CA ALA A 447 5.99 -2.18 14.40
C ALA A 447 5.43 -3.34 15.25
N ARG A 448 6.21 -4.41 15.49
CA ARG A 448 5.74 -5.64 16.14
C ARG A 448 5.06 -5.41 17.50
N PRO A 449 5.64 -4.66 18.47
CA PRO A 449 5.01 -4.49 19.79
C PRO A 449 3.70 -3.70 19.73
N TYR A 450 3.53 -2.85 18.71
CA TYR A 450 2.35 -2.01 18.54
C TYR A 450 1.23 -2.74 17.79
N LEU A 451 1.52 -3.33 16.62
CA LEU A 451 0.53 -4.01 15.79
C LEU A 451 0.07 -5.34 16.39
N LEU A 452 0.93 -6.05 17.14
CA LEU A 452 0.57 -7.30 17.79
C LEU A 452 0.04 -7.14 19.23
N ALA A 453 -0.21 -5.91 19.68
CA ALA A 453 -0.77 -5.65 21.00
C ALA A 453 -2.15 -6.31 21.18
N ARG A 454 -2.31 -7.09 22.24
CA ARG A 454 -3.56 -7.81 22.58
C ARG A 454 -4.45 -7.05 23.56
N GLU A 455 -3.84 -6.24 24.41
CA GLU A 455 -4.46 -5.36 25.41
C GLU A 455 -4.04 -3.94 25.12
#